data_AF-A0A946UUQ8-F1
#
_entry.id   AF-A0A946UUQ8-F1
#
_cell.length_a   1.000
_cell.length_b   1.000
_cell.length_c   1.000
_cell.angle_alpha   90.00
_cell.angle_beta   90.00
_cell.angle_gamma   90.00
#
_symmetry.space_group_name_H-M   'P 1'
#
loop_
_entity.id
_entity.type
_entity.pdbx_description
1 polymer ?
#
loop_
_entity_poly.entity_id
_entity_poly.type
_entity_poly.pdbx_seq_one_letter_code
_entity_poly.pdbx_strand_id
1 'polypeptide(L)'
;MGAAVLAMIVANSPLIHYYDMLLEVPVEIRVGALHIAKPLFLWVNDGLMAVFFFLVGLELKREIVEGELSRPANVLLPALGAVGGIIVPVGIYVLINRGDPVGMQGWAIPAATDIAFALGILMLMGNRVPVALKVFLVSVAIFDDLGAIVIIALFYTANLSLLALAVASACLVVLGFMSWRKVTSISAYV
;
A
#
# COMPACT_ATOMS: atom_id res chain seq x y z
N MET A 1 14.83 0.97 -8.70
CA MET A 1 16.29 1.10 -8.48
C MET A 1 16.87 2.42 -8.96
N GLY A 2 16.81 2.78 -10.25
CA GLY A 2 17.39 4.05 -10.74
C GLY A 2 16.89 5.30 -10.00
N ALA A 3 15.58 5.39 -9.74
CA ALA A 3 14.99 6.49 -8.97
C ALA A 3 15.52 6.55 -7.52
N ALA A 4 15.68 5.42 -6.83
CA ALA A 4 16.22 5.37 -5.47
C ALA A 4 17.69 5.80 -5.43
N VAL A 5 18.49 5.37 -6.40
CA VAL A 5 19.90 5.80 -6.52
C VAL A 5 19.98 7.30 -6.78
N LEU A 6 19.15 7.84 -7.67
CA LEU A 6 19.07 9.27 -7.92
C LEU A 6 18.64 10.04 -6.66
N ALA A 7 17.64 9.56 -5.94
CA ALA A 7 17.20 10.16 -4.68
C ALA A 7 18.34 10.17 -3.65
N MET A 8 19.08 9.07 -3.52
CA MET A 8 20.26 8.99 -2.64
C MET A 8 21.37 9.95 -3.06
N ILE A 9 21.66 10.08 -4.36
CA ILE A 9 22.65 11.04 -4.87
C ILE A 9 22.22 12.46 -4.53
N VAL A 10 20.96 12.82 -4.80
CA VAL A 10 20.42 14.16 -4.49
C VAL A 10 20.48 14.43 -2.99
N ALA A 11 20.03 13.47 -2.17
CA ALA A 11 19.98 13.61 -0.72
C ALA A 11 21.36 13.72 -0.05
N ASN A 12 22.41 13.16 -0.66
CA ASN A 12 23.78 13.24 -0.15
C ASN A 12 24.62 14.33 -0.84
N SER A 13 24.00 15.20 -1.63
CA SER A 13 24.66 16.29 -2.35
C SER A 13 24.26 17.66 -1.80
N PRO A 14 24.93 18.76 -2.21
CA PRO A 14 24.50 20.12 -1.86
C PRO A 14 23.07 20.48 -2.32
N LEU A 15 22.46 19.65 -3.17
CA LEU A 15 21.07 19.81 -3.60
C LEU A 15 20.03 19.40 -2.56
N ILE A 16 20.44 18.78 -1.44
CA ILE A 16 19.53 18.37 -0.35
C ILE A 16 18.63 19.50 0.11
N HIS A 17 19.15 20.74 0.23
CA HIS A 17 18.34 21.87 0.66
C HIS A 17 17.19 22.16 -0.30
N TYR A 18 17.44 22.14 -1.61
CA TYR A 18 16.40 22.35 -2.61
C TYR A 18 15.41 21.17 -2.67
N TYR A 19 15.90 19.96 -2.41
CA TYR A 19 15.08 18.76 -2.36
C TYR A 19 14.12 18.79 -1.17
N ASP A 20 14.61 19.12 0.03
CA ASP A 20 13.78 19.24 1.24
C ASP A 20 12.79 20.39 1.10
N MET A 21 13.23 21.55 0.58
CA MET A 21 12.32 22.66 0.30
C MET A 21 11.19 22.26 -0.64
N LEU A 22 11.46 21.43 -1.66
CA LEU A 22 10.45 20.93 -2.58
C LEU A 22 9.47 19.97 -1.87
N LEU A 23 9.98 19.04 -1.06
CA LEU A 23 9.15 18.06 -0.35
C LEU A 23 8.25 18.72 0.71
N GLU A 24 8.75 19.77 1.36
CA GLU A 24 8.07 20.50 2.41
C GLU A 24 7.15 21.62 1.89
N VAL A 25 7.08 21.87 0.58
CA VAL A 25 6.21 22.91 0.01
C VAL A 25 4.78 22.73 0.55
N PRO A 26 4.22 23.73 1.25
CA PRO A 26 2.86 23.63 1.76
C PRO A 26 1.88 23.72 0.58
N VAL A 27 1.10 22.65 0.39
CA VAL A 27 0.06 22.60 -0.64
C VAL A 27 -1.29 22.53 0.04
N GLU A 28 -2.11 23.54 -0.24
CA GLU A 28 -3.44 23.67 0.35
C GLU A 28 -4.52 23.61 -0.72
N ILE A 29 -5.53 22.79 -0.48
CA ILE A 29 -6.76 22.75 -1.28
C ILE A 29 -7.91 23.21 -0.40
N ARG A 30 -8.61 24.25 -0.84
CA ARG A 30 -9.76 24.82 -0.15
C ARG A 30 -10.99 24.86 -1.04
N VAL A 31 -12.06 24.22 -0.59
CA VAL A 31 -13.38 24.24 -1.25
C VAL A 31 -14.42 24.65 -0.20
N GLY A 32 -14.74 25.94 -0.15
CA GLY A 32 -15.63 26.50 0.87
C GLY A 32 -15.06 26.33 2.29
N ALA A 33 -15.77 25.58 3.12
CA ALA A 33 -15.35 25.24 4.50
C ALA A 33 -14.36 24.05 4.57
N LEU A 34 -14.23 23.27 3.49
CA LEU A 34 -13.26 22.19 3.42
C LEU A 34 -11.88 22.79 3.16
N HIS A 35 -10.95 22.57 4.09
CA HIS A 35 -9.56 23.03 3.99
C HIS A 35 -8.65 21.85 4.31
N ILE A 36 -7.83 21.46 3.33
CA ILE A 36 -6.84 20.40 3.47
C ILE A 36 -5.49 21.02 3.19
N ALA A 37 -4.67 21.17 4.23
CA ALA A 37 -3.32 21.69 4.16
C ALA A 37 -2.34 20.59 4.57
N LYS A 38 -1.46 20.20 3.64
CA LYS A 38 -0.39 19.24 3.93
C LYS A 38 0.81 19.49 3.00
N PRO A 39 2.04 19.14 3.44
CA PRO A 39 3.22 19.25 2.59
C PRO A 39 3.08 18.46 1.29
N LEU A 40 3.79 18.89 0.25
CA LEU A 40 3.77 18.26 -1.07
C LEU A 40 4.08 16.77 -0.99
N PHE A 41 5.05 16.36 -0.16
CA PHE A 41 5.38 14.95 0.03
C PHE A 41 4.18 14.09 0.47
N LEU A 42 3.33 14.60 1.37
CA LEU A 42 2.14 13.85 1.81
C LEU A 42 1.07 13.77 0.70
N TRP A 43 0.92 14.81 -0.13
CA TRP A 43 0.05 14.74 -1.31
C TRP A 43 0.53 13.68 -2.30
N VAL A 44 1.84 13.65 -2.58
CA VAL A 44 2.43 12.69 -3.50
C VAL A 44 2.27 11.26 -2.97
N ASN A 45 2.57 11.03 -1.69
CA ASN A 45 2.40 9.71 -1.10
C ASN A 45 0.95 9.24 -1.12
N ASP A 46 0.01 10.05 -0.62
CA ASP A 46 -1.40 9.65 -0.58
C ASP A 46 -1.96 9.41 -1.99
N GLY A 47 -1.59 10.27 -2.96
CA GLY A 47 -2.04 10.15 -4.34
C GLY A 47 -1.47 8.93 -5.06
N LEU A 48 -0.14 8.74 -5.00
CA LEU A 48 0.51 7.60 -5.66
C LEU A 48 0.11 6.27 -4.99
N MET A 49 0.00 6.24 -3.65
CA MET A 49 -0.44 5.05 -2.93
C MET A 49 -1.90 4.71 -3.23
N ALA A 50 -2.79 5.71 -3.38
CA ALA A 50 -4.17 5.46 -3.79
C ALA A 50 -4.24 4.79 -5.17
N VAL A 51 -3.45 5.26 -6.15
CA VAL A 51 -3.38 4.66 -7.49
C VAL A 51 -2.77 3.25 -7.43
N PHE A 52 -1.70 3.07 -6.66
CA PHE A 52 -1.04 1.78 -6.48
C PHE A 52 -1.99 0.74 -5.87
N PHE A 53 -2.65 1.06 -4.75
CA PHE A 53 -3.60 0.15 -4.11
C PHE A 53 -4.86 -0.07 -4.92
N PHE A 54 -5.27 0.89 -5.76
CA PHE A 54 -6.34 0.67 -6.72
C PHE A 54 -5.97 -0.42 -7.74
N LEU A 55 -4.77 -0.35 -8.32
CA LEU A 55 -4.26 -1.37 -9.24
C LEU A 55 -4.12 -2.73 -8.54
N VAL A 56 -3.55 -2.76 -7.34
CA VAL A 56 -3.43 -3.98 -6.52
C VAL A 56 -4.81 -4.56 -6.21
N GLY A 57 -5.81 -3.72 -5.89
CA GLY A 57 -7.18 -4.15 -5.65
C GLY A 57 -7.85 -4.76 -6.89
N LEU A 58 -7.59 -4.21 -8.08
CA LEU A 58 -8.05 -4.78 -9.35
C LEU A 58 -7.38 -6.14 -9.63
N GLU A 59 -6.07 -6.24 -9.40
CA GLU A 59 -5.31 -7.47 -9.58
C GLU A 59 -5.81 -8.56 -8.62
N LEU A 60 -6.00 -8.23 -7.35
CA LEU A 60 -6.56 -9.12 -6.34
C LEU A 60 -7.95 -9.62 -6.75
N LYS A 61 -8.82 -8.72 -7.22
CA LYS A 61 -10.14 -9.09 -7.71
C LYS A 61 -10.04 -10.03 -8.92
N ARG A 62 -9.12 -9.78 -9.86
CA ARG A 62 -8.90 -10.65 -11.02
C ARG A 62 -8.46 -12.05 -10.57
N GLU A 63 -7.51 -12.14 -9.66
CA GLU A 63 -7.00 -13.42 -9.14
C GLU A 63 -8.07 -14.21 -8.37
N ILE A 64 -8.95 -13.53 -7.63
CA ILE A 64 -10.06 -14.18 -6.91
C ILE A 64 -11.14 -14.70 -7.87
N VAL A 65 -11.41 -13.99 -8.98
CA VAL A 65 -12.50 -14.37 -9.89
C VAL A 65 -12.04 -15.38 -10.95
N GLU A 66 -10.85 -15.19 -11.53
CA GLU A 66 -10.39 -15.93 -12.71
C GLU A 66 -9.03 -16.62 -12.51
N GLY A 67 -8.30 -16.27 -11.45
CA GLY A 67 -6.92 -16.69 -11.25
C GLY A 67 -6.73 -17.85 -10.27
N GLU A 68 -5.50 -17.96 -9.76
CA GLU A 68 -5.08 -19.06 -8.88
C GLU A 68 -5.79 -19.01 -7.52
N LEU A 69 -6.24 -17.82 -7.09
CA LEU A 69 -6.95 -17.60 -5.83
C LEU A 69 -8.46 -17.91 -5.91
N SER A 70 -8.98 -18.28 -7.09
CA SER A 70 -10.40 -18.64 -7.27
C SER A 70 -10.82 -19.88 -6.49
N ARG A 71 -9.87 -20.79 -6.19
CA ARG A 71 -10.10 -21.97 -5.35
C ARG A 71 -9.68 -21.66 -3.91
N PRO A 72 -10.57 -21.84 -2.91
CA PRO A 72 -10.25 -21.58 -1.51
C PRO A 72 -9.01 -22.35 -1.00
N ALA A 73 -8.79 -23.56 -1.51
CA ALA A 73 -7.62 -24.37 -1.17
C ALA A 73 -6.29 -23.70 -1.58
N ASN A 74 -6.29 -22.94 -2.68
CA ASN A 74 -5.12 -22.25 -3.19
C ASN A 74 -4.83 -20.93 -2.45
N VAL A 75 -5.83 -20.37 -1.75
CA VAL A 75 -5.69 -19.15 -0.95
C VAL A 75 -4.97 -19.40 0.37
N LEU A 76 -5.14 -20.60 0.94
CA LEU A 76 -4.63 -20.92 2.26
C LEU A 76 -3.11 -20.81 2.36
N LEU A 77 -2.38 -21.30 1.35
CA LEU A 77 -0.92 -21.33 1.38
C LEU A 77 -0.31 -19.92 1.25
N PRO A 78 -0.73 -19.06 0.30
CA PRO A 78 -0.32 -17.65 0.27
C PRO A 78 -0.70 -16.88 1.52
N ALA A 79 -1.92 -17.07 2.05
CA ALA A 79 -2.38 -16.36 3.23
C ALA A 79 -1.56 -16.73 4.49
N LEU A 80 -1.30 -18.01 4.72
CA LEU A 80 -0.44 -18.45 5.83
C LEU A 80 1.00 -17.97 5.65
N GLY A 81 1.50 -17.97 4.41
CA GLY A 81 2.82 -17.43 4.08
C GLY A 81 2.94 -15.94 4.41
N ALA A 82 1.95 -15.14 4.01
CA ALA A 82 1.89 -13.72 4.32
C ALA A 82 1.74 -13.47 5.84
N VAL A 83 0.86 -14.19 6.53
CA VAL A 83 0.71 -14.05 7.99
C VAL A 83 2.01 -14.37 8.72
N GLY A 84 2.72 -15.43 8.33
CA GLY A 84 4.06 -15.70 8.85
C GLY A 84 5.08 -14.61 8.49
N GLY A 85 5.00 -14.09 7.27
CA GLY A 85 5.79 -12.98 6.74
C GLY A 85 5.58 -11.66 7.50
N ILE A 86 4.40 -11.43 8.08
CA ILE A 86 4.13 -10.27 8.94
C ILE A 86 4.57 -10.55 10.39
N ILE A 87 4.09 -11.65 10.98
CA ILE A 87 4.21 -11.89 12.42
C ILE A 87 5.67 -12.05 12.83
N VAL A 88 6.48 -12.76 12.04
CA VAL A 88 7.87 -13.06 12.42
C VAL A 88 8.74 -11.80 12.42
N PRO A 89 8.81 -10.98 11.36
CA PRO A 89 9.60 -9.73 11.37
C PRO A 89 9.11 -8.74 12.42
N VAL A 90 7.79 -8.58 12.57
CA VAL A 90 7.20 -7.73 13.61
C VAL A 90 7.62 -8.20 15.01
N GLY A 91 7.51 -9.50 15.27
CA GLY A 91 7.88 -10.08 16.57
C GLY A 91 9.36 -9.87 16.91
N ILE A 92 10.25 -10.01 15.92
CA ILE A 92 11.68 -9.74 16.06
C ILE A 92 11.90 -8.25 16.36
N TYR A 93 11.27 -7.35 15.61
CA TYR A 93 11.41 -5.90 15.81
C TYR A 93 10.94 -5.46 17.19
N VAL A 94 9.79 -5.97 17.64
CA VAL A 94 9.25 -5.68 18.97
C VAL A 94 10.18 -6.21 20.06
N LEU A 95 10.77 -7.41 19.88
CA LEU A 95 11.69 -7.99 20.85
C LEU A 95 12.98 -7.15 21.00
N ILE A 96 13.51 -6.64 19.89
CA ILE A 96 14.72 -5.82 19.88
C ILE A 96 14.45 -4.44 20.48
N ASN A 97 13.32 -3.82 20.17
CA ASN A 97 12.97 -2.48 20.65
C ASN A 97 12.24 -2.47 22.01
N ARG A 98 12.30 -3.57 22.77
CA ARG A 98 11.72 -3.62 24.12
C ARG A 98 12.41 -2.61 25.01
N GLY A 99 11.65 -1.61 25.47
CA GLY A 99 12.14 -0.56 26.38
C GLY A 99 12.44 0.77 25.69
N ASP A 100 12.28 0.88 24.37
CA ASP A 100 12.29 2.15 23.65
C ASP A 100 10.85 2.53 23.22
N PRO A 101 10.20 3.49 23.91
CA PRO A 101 8.85 3.94 23.58
C PRO A 101 8.73 4.53 22.16
N VAL A 102 9.81 5.09 21.61
CA VAL A 102 9.80 5.70 20.27
C VAL A 102 9.95 4.59 19.22
N GLY A 103 10.92 3.69 19.41
CA GLY A 103 11.09 2.52 18.54
C GLY A 103 9.84 1.64 18.48
N MET A 104 9.12 1.47 19.59
CA MET A 104 7.86 0.71 19.60
C MET A 104 6.75 1.31 18.72
N GLN A 105 6.80 2.61 18.40
CA GLN A 105 5.87 3.21 17.44
C GLN A 105 6.16 2.78 15.99
N GLY A 106 7.26 2.11 15.70
CA GLY A 106 7.61 1.64 14.36
C GLY A 106 7.30 0.17 14.10
N TRP A 107 6.54 -0.51 14.98
CA TRP A 107 6.43 -1.96 14.96
C TRP A 107 5.85 -2.57 13.67
N ALA A 108 5.05 -1.81 12.93
CA ALA A 108 4.44 -2.26 11.67
C ALA A 108 5.35 -2.04 10.44
N ILE A 109 6.45 -1.29 10.56
CA ILE A 109 7.38 -1.01 9.44
C ILE A 109 7.95 -2.30 8.81
N PRO A 110 8.37 -3.33 9.57
CA PRO A 110 8.95 -4.55 9.01
C PRO A 110 7.93 -5.47 8.31
N ALA A 111 6.63 -5.16 8.38
CA ALA A 111 5.58 -5.99 7.80
C ALA A 111 5.33 -5.70 6.32
N ALA A 112 5.85 -4.61 5.76
CA ALA A 112 5.60 -4.24 4.37
C ALA A 112 6.68 -4.83 3.44
N THR A 113 6.26 -5.38 2.29
CA THR A 113 7.16 -5.95 1.28
C THR A 113 6.99 -5.24 -0.07
N ASP A 114 8.06 -4.70 -0.64
CA ASP A 114 7.99 -4.07 -1.98
C ASP A 114 7.85 -5.11 -3.10
N ILE A 115 6.61 -5.35 -3.54
CA ILE A 115 6.26 -6.27 -4.63
C ILE A 115 6.96 -5.91 -5.94
N ALA A 116 7.09 -4.63 -6.28
CA ALA A 116 7.66 -4.19 -7.55
C ALA A 116 9.15 -4.51 -7.60
N PHE A 117 9.84 -4.35 -6.47
CA PHE A 117 11.24 -4.75 -6.35
C PHE A 117 11.42 -6.28 -6.38
N ALA A 118 10.61 -7.01 -5.62
CA ALA A 118 10.69 -8.47 -5.56
C ALA A 118 10.44 -9.12 -6.93
N LEU A 119 9.41 -8.66 -7.66
CA LEU A 119 9.15 -9.10 -9.03
C LEU A 119 10.24 -8.66 -10.01
N GLY A 120 10.77 -7.44 -9.85
CA GLY A 120 11.88 -6.96 -10.66
C GLY A 120 13.10 -7.88 -10.59
N ILE A 121 13.48 -8.32 -9.39
CA ILE A 121 14.57 -9.30 -9.22
C ILE A 121 14.22 -10.66 -9.82
N LEU A 122 13.00 -11.17 -9.60
CA LEU A 122 12.58 -12.45 -10.19
C LEU A 122 12.61 -12.43 -11.72
N MET A 123 12.30 -11.28 -12.33
CA MET A 123 12.38 -11.12 -13.78
C MET A 123 13.82 -11.12 -14.29
N LEU A 124 14.78 -10.59 -13.52
CA LEU A 124 16.22 -10.66 -13.86
C LEU A 124 16.75 -12.09 -13.87
N MET A 125 16.15 -13.00 -13.09
CA MET A 125 16.49 -14.43 -13.11
C MET A 125 16.01 -15.16 -14.38
N GLY A 126 15.26 -14.47 -15.25
CA GLY A 126 14.85 -14.94 -16.58
C GLY A 126 14.00 -16.20 -16.52
N ASN A 127 14.39 -17.21 -17.31
CA ASN A 127 13.66 -18.47 -17.46
C ASN A 127 13.96 -19.49 -16.36
N ARG A 128 14.86 -19.19 -15.40
CA ARG A 128 15.18 -20.11 -14.30
C ARG A 128 14.07 -20.21 -13.26
N VAL A 129 13.17 -19.23 -13.22
CA VAL A 129 12.07 -19.17 -12.26
C VAL A 129 10.76 -19.56 -12.97
N PRO A 130 10.09 -20.65 -12.54
CA PRO A 130 8.77 -21.02 -13.03
C PRO A 130 7.74 -19.90 -12.93
N VAL A 131 6.85 -19.82 -13.90
CA VAL A 131 5.74 -18.84 -13.91
C VAL A 131 4.87 -18.98 -12.66
N ALA A 132 4.62 -20.22 -12.21
CA ALA A 132 3.87 -20.50 -10.98
C ALA A 132 4.47 -19.83 -9.73
N LEU A 133 5.81 -19.76 -9.62
CA LEU A 133 6.48 -19.09 -8.50
C LEU A 133 6.31 -17.56 -8.56
N LYS A 134 6.27 -16.99 -9.76
CA LYS A 134 6.01 -15.55 -9.95
C LYS A 134 4.60 -15.21 -9.48
N VAL A 135 3.59 -15.97 -9.94
CA VAL A 135 2.18 -15.78 -9.53
C VAL A 135 1.99 -16.03 -8.03
N PHE A 136 2.66 -17.04 -7.48
CA PHE A 136 2.64 -17.30 -6.05
C PHE A 136 3.20 -16.13 -5.24
N LEU A 137 4.36 -15.58 -5.65
CA LEU A 137 4.96 -14.44 -4.95
C LEU A 137 4.09 -13.19 -5.03
N VAL A 138 3.48 -12.92 -6.20
CA VAL A 138 2.49 -11.83 -6.36
C VAL A 138 1.37 -12.01 -5.34
N SER A 139 0.83 -13.21 -5.21
CA SER A 139 -0.28 -13.50 -4.30
C SER A 139 0.11 -13.25 -2.84
N VAL A 140 1.26 -13.77 -2.39
CA VAL A 140 1.77 -13.55 -1.03
C VAL A 140 1.98 -12.06 -0.76
N ALA A 141 2.63 -11.34 -1.68
CA ALA A 141 2.91 -9.91 -1.53
C ALA A 141 1.63 -9.06 -1.45
N ILE A 142 0.59 -9.39 -2.23
CA ILE A 142 -0.70 -8.70 -2.13
C ILE A 142 -1.34 -8.91 -0.75
N PHE A 143 -1.31 -10.13 -0.22
CA PHE A 143 -1.83 -10.40 1.13
C PHE A 143 -1.04 -9.67 2.21
N ASP A 144 0.29 -9.60 2.06
CA ASP A 144 1.19 -8.91 2.97
C ASP A 144 0.91 -7.39 2.98
N ASP A 145 0.86 -6.76 1.81
CA ASP A 145 0.55 -5.32 1.65
C ASP A 145 -0.84 -4.97 2.17
N LEU A 146 -1.84 -5.81 1.88
CA LEU A 146 -3.21 -5.62 2.37
C LEU A 146 -3.29 -5.82 3.89
N GLY A 147 -2.54 -6.78 4.44
CA GLY A 147 -2.41 -6.97 5.88
C GLY A 147 -1.76 -5.75 6.55
N ALA A 148 -0.63 -5.29 6.02
CA ALA A 148 0.10 -4.14 6.53
C ALA A 148 -0.75 -2.86 6.49
N ILE A 149 -1.43 -2.55 5.38
CA ILE A 149 -2.28 -1.34 5.32
C ILE A 149 -3.46 -1.42 6.29
N VAL A 150 -4.07 -2.59 6.49
CA VAL A 150 -5.16 -2.77 7.47
C VAL A 150 -4.64 -2.59 8.89
N ILE A 151 -3.47 -3.15 9.21
CA ILE A 151 -2.80 -2.96 10.51
C ILE A 151 -2.53 -1.47 10.75
N ILE A 152 -1.91 -0.77 9.78
CA ILE A 152 -1.62 0.65 9.90
C ILE A 152 -2.93 1.45 10.06
N ALA A 153 -3.96 1.16 9.26
CA ALA A 153 -5.24 1.85 9.34
C ALA A 153 -5.94 1.67 10.70
N LEU A 154 -5.83 0.51 11.36
CA LEU A 154 -6.47 0.26 12.65
C LEU A 154 -5.67 0.80 13.84
N PHE A 155 -4.33 0.74 13.78
CA PHE A 155 -3.48 1.06 14.93
C PHE A 155 -2.84 2.46 14.88
N TYR A 156 -2.70 3.07 13.70
CA TYR A 156 -2.01 4.37 13.53
C TYR A 156 -2.95 5.53 13.19
N THR A 157 -4.25 5.27 13.05
CA THR A 157 -5.21 6.34 12.75
C THR A 157 -5.61 7.08 14.02
N ALA A 158 -4.91 8.15 14.34
CA ALA A 158 -5.18 8.96 15.52
C ALA A 158 -6.34 9.96 15.34
N ASN A 159 -6.62 10.41 14.12
CA ASN A 159 -7.60 11.46 13.84
C ASN A 159 -8.55 11.05 12.71
N LEU A 160 -9.70 10.45 13.06
CA LEU A 160 -10.79 10.19 12.12
C LEU A 160 -11.87 11.26 12.27
N SER A 161 -12.11 12.01 11.20
CA SER A 161 -13.29 12.86 11.10
C SER A 161 -14.53 11.98 10.85
N LEU A 162 -15.51 12.04 11.75
CA LEU A 162 -16.79 11.34 11.58
C LEU A 162 -17.50 11.76 10.29
N LEU A 163 -17.37 13.03 9.90
CA LEU A 163 -17.93 13.53 8.65
C LEU A 163 -17.24 12.89 7.44
N ALA A 164 -15.91 12.78 7.45
CA ALA A 164 -15.18 12.11 6.37
C ALA A 164 -15.55 10.62 6.29
N LEU A 165 -15.72 9.94 7.43
CA LEU A 165 -16.15 8.55 7.48
C LEU A 165 -17.58 8.37 6.92
N ALA A 166 -18.50 9.27 7.28
CA ALA A 166 -19.86 9.26 6.75
C ALA A 166 -19.88 9.44 5.22
N VAL A 167 -19.12 10.41 4.70
CA VAL A 167 -19.00 10.63 3.25
C VAL A 167 -18.37 9.41 2.56
N ALA A 168 -17.29 8.86 3.10
CA ALA A 168 -16.65 7.65 2.54
C ALA A 168 -17.62 6.46 2.51
N SER A 169 -18.37 6.24 3.59
CA SER A 169 -19.37 5.17 3.66
C SER A 169 -20.50 5.35 2.64
N ALA A 170 -20.96 6.59 2.42
CA ALA A 170 -21.96 6.88 1.40
C ALA A 170 -21.43 6.58 0.00
N CYS A 171 -20.18 6.97 -0.31
CA CYS A 171 -19.53 6.64 -1.58
C CYS A 171 -19.43 5.12 -1.79
N LEU A 172 -19.06 4.34 -0.76
CA LEU A 172 -19.00 2.88 -0.85
C LEU A 172 -20.38 2.27 -1.12
N VAL A 173 -21.45 2.78 -0.49
CA VAL A 173 -22.82 2.32 -0.74
C VAL A 173 -23.23 2.61 -2.19
N VAL A 174 -22.91 3.79 -2.72
CA VAL A 174 -23.17 4.14 -4.12
C VAL A 174 -22.43 3.22 -5.08
N LEU A 175 -21.13 2.98 -4.84
CA LEU A 175 -20.31 2.06 -5.65
C LEU A 175 -20.85 0.62 -5.58
N GLY A 176 -21.25 0.16 -4.39
CA GLY A 176 -21.86 -1.15 -4.21
C GLY A 176 -23.19 -1.28 -4.95
N PHE A 177 -24.04 -0.24 -4.92
CA PHE A 177 -25.29 -0.20 -5.65
C PHE A 177 -25.08 -0.22 -7.17
N MET A 178 -24.11 0.55 -7.68
CA MET A 178 -23.73 0.53 -9.10
C MET A 178 -23.20 -0.83 -9.54
N SER A 179 -22.37 -1.46 -8.71
CA SER A 179 -21.86 -2.81 -8.95
C SER A 179 -22.98 -3.84 -9.00
N TRP A 180 -23.96 -3.75 -8.10
CA TRP A 180 -25.15 -4.61 -8.09
C TRP A 180 -26.01 -4.44 -9.35
N ARG A 181 -26.14 -3.20 -9.84
CA ARG A 181 -26.80 -2.88 -11.11
C ARG A 181 -25.98 -3.25 -12.35
N LYS A 182 -24.79 -3.84 -12.18
CA LYS A 182 -23.85 -4.22 -13.26
C LYS A 182 -23.53 -3.04 -14.20
N VAL A 183 -23.41 -1.84 -13.65
CA VAL A 183 -22.98 -0.67 -14.43
C VAL A 183 -21.52 -0.88 -14.84
N THR A 184 -21.27 -0.99 -16.14
CA THR A 184 -19.94 -1.18 -16.73
C THR A 184 -19.36 0.11 -17.31
N SER A 185 -20.08 1.23 -17.25
CA SER A 185 -19.59 2.51 -17.76
C SER A 185 -18.48 3.07 -16.87
N ILE A 186 -17.27 3.20 -17.42
CA ILE A 186 -16.11 3.78 -16.73
C ILE A 186 -16.41 5.22 -16.26
N SER A 187 -17.16 5.98 -17.04
CA SER A 187 -17.51 7.38 -16.73
C SER A 187 -18.37 7.55 -15.48
N ALA A 188 -18.96 6.48 -14.96
CA ALA A 188 -19.75 6.54 -13.74
C ALA A 188 -18.90 6.30 -12.48
N TYR A 189 -17.67 5.76 -12.64
CA TYR A 189 -16.74 5.46 -11.55
C TYR A 189 -15.61 6.48 -11.40
N VAL A 190 -15.52 7.44 -12.33
CA VAL A 190 -14.55 8.55 -12.37
C VAL A 190 -15.30 9.85 -12.11
#